data_AF-A3WYY0-F1
#
_entry.id   AF-A3WYY0-F1
#
_cell.length_a   1.000
_cell.length_b   1.000
_cell.length_c   1.000
_cell.angle_alpha   90.00
_cell.angle_beta   90.00
_cell.angle_gamma   90.00
#
_symmetry.space_group_name_H-M   'P 1'
#
loop_
_entity.id
_entity.type
_entity.pdbx_description
1 polymer ?
#
loop_
_entity_poly.entity_id
_entity_poly.type
_entity_poly.pdbx_seq_one_letter_code
_entity_poly.pdbx_strand_id
1 'polypeptide(L)' 'MSDDDTQDQPSAEPSSLHHLPVDTAIRLRWVLRDIRAGRTKLLAPSSDDLRLLAERGLISVNNDRLVLTDAAISVIGGLR' A
#
# COMPACT_ATOMS: atom_id res chain seq x y z
N MET A 1 20.86 -18.82 31.19
CA MET A 1 20.82 -19.16 29.75
C MET A 1 19.45 -18.73 29.27
N SER A 2 19.46 -17.82 28.31
CA SER A 2 18.32 -17.03 27.86
C SER A 2 17.60 -17.78 26.76
N ASP A 3 16.35 -18.15 27.01
CA ASP A 3 15.45 -18.70 26.00
C ASP A 3 14.06 -18.11 26.24
N ASP A 4 13.88 -16.85 25.86
CA ASP A 4 12.58 -16.24 25.60
C ASP A 4 12.76 -15.21 24.48
N ASP A 5 13.05 -15.73 23.29
CA ASP A 5 13.09 -14.96 22.05
C ASP A 5 12.02 -15.59 21.15
N THR A 6 10.76 -15.24 21.40
CA THR A 6 9.65 -15.62 20.51
C THR A 6 8.81 -14.39 20.24
N GLN A 7 9.32 -13.63 19.27
CA GLN A 7 8.55 -12.79 18.35
C GLN A 7 7.56 -11.81 18.98
N ASP A 8 8.11 -10.70 19.47
CA ASP A 8 7.52 -9.39 19.17
C ASP A 8 7.49 -9.21 17.64
N GLN A 9 6.48 -9.75 16.97
CA GLN A 9 6.06 -9.23 15.68
C GLN A 9 5.21 -7.99 15.97
N PRO A 10 5.71 -6.76 15.74
CA PRO A 10 4.87 -5.58 15.88
C PRO A 10 3.84 -5.63 14.74
N SER A 11 2.59 -5.96 15.08
CA SER A 11 1.35 -5.54 14.46
C SER A 11 1.48 -4.90 13.07
N ALA A 12 1.86 -5.69 12.06
CA ALA A 12 1.96 -5.21 10.68
C ALA A 12 0.58 -5.25 10.00
N GLU A 13 -0.41 -4.54 10.59
CA GLU A 13 -1.68 -4.23 9.93
C GLU A 13 -1.76 -2.80 9.30
N PRO A 14 -0.67 -2.09 8.90
CA PRO A 14 -0.83 -0.88 8.08
C PRO A 14 -1.07 -1.20 6.60
N SER A 15 -0.72 -2.40 6.14
CA SER A 15 -0.72 -2.80 4.73
C SER A 15 -2.06 -3.29 4.19
N SER A 16 -3.03 -3.58 5.07
CA SER A 16 -4.30 -4.24 4.70
C SER A 16 -5.38 -3.22 4.32
N LEU A 17 -5.89 -3.30 3.09
CA LEU A 17 -7.04 -2.50 2.64
C LEU A 17 -8.40 -3.06 3.11
N HIS A 18 -8.42 -4.23 3.76
CA HIS A 18 -9.65 -4.97 4.08
C HIS A 18 -10.53 -4.29 5.13
N HIS A 19 -9.96 -3.41 5.95
CA HIS A 19 -10.68 -2.64 6.98
C HIS A 19 -11.37 -1.37 6.45
N LEU A 20 -11.16 -1.04 5.17
CA LEU A 20 -11.79 0.12 4.53
C LEU A 20 -13.16 -0.27 3.93
N PRO A 21 -14.07 0.71 3.74
CA PRO A 21 -15.26 0.50 2.92
C PRO A 21 -14.87 -0.10 1.56
N VAL A 22 -15.69 -1.05 1.07
CA VAL A 22 -15.40 -1.82 -0.16
C VAL A 22 -15.06 -0.90 -1.33
N ASP A 23 -15.81 0.18 -1.52
CA ASP A 23 -15.57 1.12 -2.62
C ASP A 23 -14.21 1.82 -2.49
N THR A 24 -13.83 2.19 -1.28
CA THR A 24 -12.52 2.78 -0.98
C THR A 24 -11.41 1.76 -1.24
N ALA A 25 -11.55 0.53 -0.75
CA ALA A 25 -10.57 -0.53 -0.97
C ALA A 25 -10.38 -0.85 -2.47
N ILE A 26 -11.47 -0.89 -3.25
CA ILE A 26 -11.43 -1.06 -4.70
C ILE A 26 -10.69 0.11 -5.37
N ARG A 27 -11.08 1.34 -5.04
CA ARG A 27 -10.48 2.57 -5.60
C ARG A 27 -8.97 2.61 -5.35
N LEU A 28 -8.55 2.38 -4.11
CA LEU A 28 -7.14 2.35 -3.74
C LEU A 28 -6.35 1.25 -4.45
N ARG A 29 -6.94 0.06 -4.62
CA ARG A 29 -6.30 -1.03 -5.37
C ARG A 29 -6.09 -0.66 -6.84
N TRP A 30 -7.01 0.08 -7.44
CA TRP A 30 -6.84 0.63 -8.79
C TRP A 30 -5.71 1.66 -8.85
N VAL A 31 -5.67 2.60 -7.90
CA VAL A 31 -4.59 3.60 -7.81
C VAL A 31 -3.23 2.93 -7.71
N LEU A 32 -3.07 1.89 -6.87
CA LEU A 32 -1.82 1.13 -6.77
C LEU A 32 -1.43 0.47 -8.10
N ARG A 33 -2.40 -0.07 -8.85
CA ARG A 33 -2.15 -0.66 -10.17
C ARG A 33 -1.73 0.39 -11.20
N ASP A 34 -2.32 1.58 -11.14
CA ASP A 34 -1.96 2.68 -12.05
C ASP A 34 -0.57 3.25 -11.73
N ILE A 35 -0.21 3.36 -10.45
CA ILE A 35 1.16 3.69 -10.03
C ILE A 35 2.14 2.65 -10.56
N ARG A 36 1.85 1.35 -10.39
CA ARG A 36 2.68 0.27 -10.94
C ARG A 36 2.86 0.37 -12.45
N ALA A 37 1.79 0.72 -13.16
CA ALA A 37 1.79 0.84 -14.62
C ALA A 37 2.33 2.18 -15.14
N GLY A 38 2.71 3.11 -14.26
CA GLY A 38 3.11 4.47 -14.64
C GLY A 38 2.01 5.30 -15.29
N ARG A 39 0.73 4.94 -15.07
CA ARG A 39 -0.46 5.57 -15.68
C ARG A 39 -0.97 6.79 -14.92
N THR A 40 -0.30 7.19 -13.84
CA THR A 40 -0.66 8.35 -13.02
C THR A 40 -0.63 9.69 -13.77
N LYS A 41 0.01 9.75 -14.95
CA LYS A 41 -0.02 10.92 -15.83
C LYS A 41 -1.31 11.06 -16.64
N LEU A 42 -2.02 9.95 -16.88
CA LEU A 42 -3.27 9.92 -17.65
C LEU A 42 -4.48 10.12 -16.72
N LEU A 43 -4.41 9.53 -15.54
CA LEU A 43 -5.41 9.67 -14.48
C LEU A 43 -4.67 9.98 -13.19
N ALA A 44 -4.61 11.27 -12.85
CA ALA A 44 -4.02 11.71 -11.59
C ALA A 44 -4.88 11.18 -10.43
N PRO A 45 -4.31 10.38 -9.50
CA PRO A 45 -5.03 9.95 -8.32
C PRO A 45 -5.43 11.15 -7.44
N SER A 46 -6.51 11.00 -6.68
CA SER A 46 -6.88 12.01 -5.67
C SER A 46 -5.78 12.15 -4.62
N SER A 47 -5.53 13.38 -4.15
CA SER A 47 -4.62 13.65 -3.05
C SER A 47 -4.98 12.88 -1.78
N ASP A 48 -6.28 12.67 -1.52
CA ASP A 48 -6.77 11.92 -0.36
C ASP A 48 -6.42 10.43 -0.47
N ASP A 49 -6.55 9.85 -1.68
CA ASP A 49 -6.18 8.46 -1.93
C ASP A 49 -4.67 8.28 -1.78
N LEU A 50 -3.87 9.20 -2.30
CA LEU A 50 -2.41 9.17 -2.15
C LEU A 50 -2.00 9.29 -0.68
N ARG A 51 -2.62 10.20 0.07
CA ARG A 51 -2.37 10.36 1.50
C ARG A 51 -2.71 9.09 2.26
N LEU A 52 -3.87 8.49 2.00
CA LEU A 52 -4.30 7.27 2.67
C LEU A 52 -3.40 6.07 2.35
N LEU A 53 -2.89 5.97 1.12
CA LEU A 53 -1.91 4.96 0.73
C LEU A 53 -0.55 5.19 1.40
N ALA A 54 -0.13 6.44 1.56
CA ALA A 54 1.13 6.79 2.21
C ALA A 54 1.07 6.54 3.73
N GLU A 55 -0.02 6.92 4.39
CA GLU A 55 -0.28 6.64 5.82
C GLU A 55 -0.26 5.13 6.12
N ARG A 56 -0.64 4.32 5.13
CA ARG A 56 -0.63 2.85 5.19
C ARG A 56 0.70 2.22 4.78
N GLY A 57 1.70 3.03 4.41
CA GLY A 57 3.01 2.54 3.97
C GLY A 57 2.95 1.74 2.65
N LEU A 58 1.92 1.94 1.83
CA LEU A 58 1.73 1.25 0.55
C LEU A 58 2.46 1.97 -0.59
N ILE A 59 2.68 3.27 -0.45
CA ILE A 59 3.43 4.07 -1.41
C ILE A 59 4.48 4.91 -0.70
N SER A 60 5.55 5.23 -1.42
CA SER A 60 6.56 6.19 -1.00
C SER A 60 6.84 7.18 -2.14
N VAL A 61 7.33 8.37 -1.78
CA VAL A 61 7.79 9.39 -2.74
C VAL A 61 9.31 9.31 -2.83
N ASN A 62 9.82 9.00 -4.02
CA ASN A 62 11.25 8.98 -4.32
C ASN A 62 11.51 9.83 -5.56
N ASN A 63 12.34 10.86 -5.44
CA ASN A 63 12.67 11.79 -6.53
C ASN A 63 11.43 12.29 -7.28
N ASP A 64 10.45 12.79 -6.52
CA ASP A 64 9.15 13.28 -7.01
C ASP A 64 8.29 12.24 -7.76
N ARG A 65 8.60 10.94 -7.60
CA ARG A 65 7.82 9.84 -8.17
C ARG A 65 7.18 9.02 -7.08
N LEU A 66 5.92 8.64 -7.31
CA LEU A 66 5.22 7.66 -6.51
C LEU A 66 5.77 6.26 -6.83
N VAL A 67 6.23 5.57 -5.80
CA VAL A 67 6.79 4.22 -5.87
C VAL A 67 5.99 3.30 -4.96
N LEU A 68 5.71 2.08 -5.41
CA LEU A 68 5.07 1.06 -4.58
C LEU A 68 6.07 0.47 -3.59
N THR A 69 5.60 0.22 -2.36
CA THR A 69 6.34 -0.60 -1.40
C THR A 69 6.07 -2.08 -1.63
N ASP A 70 6.88 -2.95 -1.02
CA ASP A 70 6.68 -4.41 -1.07
C ASP A 70 5.30 -4.82 -0.52
N ALA A 71 4.79 -4.07 0.46
CA ALA A 71 3.45 -4.23 1.00
C ALA A 71 2.37 -3.99 -0.08
N ALA A 72 2.49 -2.90 -0.85
CA ALA A 72 1.57 -2.64 -1.95
C ALA A 72 1.63 -3.70 -3.06
N ILE A 73 2.82 -4.21 -3.38
CA ILE A 73 2.98 -5.28 -4.37
C ILE A 73 2.20 -6.52 -3.91
N SER A 74 2.26 -6.86 -2.62
CA SER A 74 1.50 -7.96 -2.03
C SER A 74 -0.02 -7.73 -2.11
N VAL A 75 -0.49 -6.51 -1.84
CA VAL A 75 -1.92 -6.13 -1.92
C VAL A 75 -2.50 -6.26 -3.33
N ILE A 76 -1.77 -5.83 -4.36
CA ILE A 76 -2.26 -5.85 -5.75
C ILE A 76 -1.94 -7.15 -6.49
N GLY A 77 -0.92 -7.88 -6.04
CA GLY A 77 -0.36 -9.07 -6.66
C GLY A 77 -0.99 -10.38 -6.19
N GLY A 78 -1.98 -10.35 -5.29
CA GLY A 78 -2.59 -11.52 -4.66
C GLY A 78 -2.87 -12.68 -5.62
N LEU A 79 -1.93 -13.64 -5.64
CA LEU A 79 -1.98 -15.00 -6.14
C LEU A 79 -0.68 -15.69 -5.67
N ARG A 80 -0.76 -16.42 -4.56
CA ARG A 80 -0.03 -17.68 -4.41
C ARG A 80 -1.07 -18.77 -4.18
#